data_AF-A0A1Y3APE3-F1
#
_entry.id   AF-A0A1Y3APE3-F1
#
_cell.length_a   1.000
_cell.length_b   1.000
_cell.length_c   1.000
_cell.angle_alpha   90.00
_cell.angle_beta   90.00
_cell.angle_gamma   90.00
#
_symmetry.space_group_name_H-M   'P 1'
#
loop_
_entity.id
_entity.type
_entity.pdbx_description
1 polymer ?
#
loop_
_entity_poly.entity_id
_entity_poly.type
_entity_poly.pdbx_seq_one_letter_code
_entity_poly.pdbx_strand_id
1 'polypeptide(L)'
;MFRAIESPFEVETVKQVNELRNKTIMNLWNITYNTNILYHDRWTVQVTDTIKLFQRELLKSIKDGYEGQQQNQGKGREQWSFSGAFLFSLTVISTIGYGNISPRTDRGKLLTILYAIIGIPLMLLYLTNIGDILAKSFRYVYG
;
A
#
# COMPACT_ATOMS: atom_id res chain seq x y z
N MET A 1 -4.72 15.25 -2.31
CA MET A 1 -3.92 15.12 -3.54
C MET A 1 -3.44 13.69 -3.75
N PHE A 2 -2.52 13.16 -2.93
CA PHE A 2 -1.98 11.79 -3.12
C PHE A 2 -3.04 10.69 -3.14
N ARG A 3 -4.04 10.75 -2.24
CA ARG A 3 -5.21 9.85 -2.28
C ARG A 3 -5.91 9.82 -3.64
N ALA A 4 -6.14 10.98 -4.26
CA ALA A 4 -6.88 11.04 -5.52
C ALA A 4 -6.11 10.42 -6.71
N ILE A 5 -4.78 10.36 -6.61
CA ILE A 5 -3.91 9.88 -7.70
C ILE A 5 -3.60 8.40 -7.55
N GLU A 6 -3.38 7.93 -6.32
CA GLU A 6 -2.95 6.55 -6.05
C GLU A 6 -4.12 5.62 -5.71
N SER A 7 -5.24 6.13 -5.18
CA SER A 7 -6.40 5.30 -4.83
C SER A 7 -6.96 4.48 -6.00
N PRO A 8 -7.07 5.00 -7.25
CA PRO A 8 -7.54 4.18 -8.37
C PRO A 8 -6.61 2.99 -8.69
N PHE A 9 -5.30 3.17 -8.57
CA PHE A 9 -4.31 2.11 -8.81
C PHE A 9 -4.38 1.02 -7.74
N GLU A 10 -4.55 1.42 -6.47
CA GLU A 10 -4.76 0.51 -5.34
C GLU A 10 -6.01 -0.37 -5.56
N VAL A 11 -7.15 0.26 -5.90
CA VAL A 11 -8.42 -0.44 -6.12
C VAL A 11 -8.32 -1.45 -7.27
N GLU A 12 -7.68 -1.07 -8.38
CA GLU A 12 -7.50 -1.96 -9.52
C GLU A 12 -6.62 -3.16 -9.16
N THR A 13 -5.53 -2.94 -8.42
CA THR A 13 -4.64 -4.02 -7.96
C THR A 13 -5.37 -5.01 -7.06
N VAL A 14 -6.19 -4.51 -6.12
CA VAL A 14 -7.01 -5.35 -5.24
C VAL A 14 -8.01 -6.18 -6.03
N LYS A 15 -8.65 -5.57 -7.04
CA LYS A 15 -9.60 -6.27 -7.92
C LYS A 15 -8.92 -7.40 -8.70
N GLN A 16 -7.76 -7.14 -9.30
CA GLN A 16 -7.00 -8.14 -10.06
C GLN A 16 -6.59 -9.34 -9.19
N VAL A 17 -6.13 -9.10 -7.96
CA VAL A 17 -5.76 -10.19 -7.04
C VAL A 17 -6.99 -11.02 -6.63
N ASN A 18 -8.14 -10.36 -6.40
CA ASN A 18 -9.39 -11.08 -6.11
C ASN A 18 -9.85 -11.94 -7.30
N GLU A 19 -9.77 -11.42 -8.53
CA GLU A 19 -10.08 -12.18 -9.74
C GLU A 19 -9.14 -13.37 -9.93
N LEU A 20 -7.83 -13.15 -9.74
CA LEU A 20 -6.81 -14.20 -9.78
C LEU A 20 -7.09 -15.31 -8.76
N ARG A 21 -7.46 -14.93 -7.53
CA ARG A 21 -7.86 -15.88 -6.47
C ARG A 21 -9.07 -16.70 -6.90
N ASN A 22 -10.12 -16.05 -7.39
CA ASN A 22 -11.35 -16.73 -7.81
C ASN A 22 -11.08 -17.67 -8.98
N LYS A 23 -10.27 -17.26 -9.97
CA LYS A 23 -9.85 -18.11 -11.09
C LYS A 23 -9.08 -19.34 -10.61
N THR A 24 -8.18 -19.16 -9.64
CA THR A 24 -7.42 -20.26 -9.05
C THR A 24 -8.33 -21.25 -8.32
N ILE A 25 -9.28 -20.76 -7.53
CA ILE A 25 -10.28 -21.59 -6.85
C ILE A 25 -11.10 -22.40 -7.85
N MET A 26 -11.56 -21.77 -8.94
CA MET A 26 -12.30 -22.46 -10.00
C MET A 26 -11.46 -23.54 -10.69
N ASN A 27 -10.19 -23.25 -10.98
CA ASN A 27 -9.28 -24.25 -11.55
C ASN A 27 -9.06 -25.43 -10.60
N LEU A 28 -8.86 -25.17 -9.31
CA LEU A 28 -8.72 -26.21 -8.28
C LEU A 28 -9.99 -27.05 -8.14
N TRP A 29 -11.16 -26.42 -8.19
CA TRP A 29 -12.44 -27.12 -8.19
C TRP A 29 -12.59 -28.02 -9.40
N ASN A 30 -12.24 -27.52 -10.59
CA ASN A 30 -12.29 -28.29 -11.83
C ASN A 30 -11.32 -29.49 -11.81
N ILE A 31 -10.12 -29.34 -11.23
CA ILE A 31 -9.17 -30.44 -11.04
C ILE A 31 -9.76 -31.50 -10.10
N THR A 32 -10.36 -31.06 -8.99
CA THR A 32 -10.99 -31.94 -7.99
C THR A 32 -12.19 -32.70 -8.57
N TYR A 33 -12.99 -32.05 -9.42
CA TYR A 33 -14.17 -32.66 -10.03
C TYR A 33 -13.82 -33.68 -11.12
N ASN A 34 -12.84 -33.37 -11.98
CA ASN A 34 -12.49 -34.21 -13.13
C ASN A 34 -11.54 -35.37 -12.81
N THR A 35 -10.83 -35.31 -11.68
CA THR A 35 -9.85 -36.35 -11.31
C THR A 35 -10.44 -37.23 -10.22
N ASN A 36 -10.66 -38.51 -10.53
CA ASN A 36 -11.10 -39.47 -9.53
C ASN A 36 -10.03 -39.58 -8.43
N ILE A 37 -10.42 -39.37 -7.17
CA ILE A 37 -9.53 -39.17 -6.00
C ILE A 37 -8.54 -40.35 -5.78
N LEU A 38 -8.74 -41.48 -6.45
CA LEU A 38 -7.88 -42.67 -6.37
C LEU A 38 -6.50 -42.55 -7.05
N TYR A 39 -6.24 -41.56 -7.92
CA TYR A 39 -4.90 -41.31 -8.49
C TYR A 39 -4.23 -40.09 -7.85
N HIS A 40 -3.88 -40.25 -6.56
CA HIS A 40 -3.36 -39.18 -5.71
C HIS A 40 -2.15 -38.45 -6.31
N ASP A 41 -1.20 -39.17 -6.91
CA ASP A 41 0.05 -38.58 -7.42
C ASP A 41 -0.19 -37.55 -8.53
N ARG A 42 -1.08 -37.85 -9.49
CA ARG A 42 -1.36 -36.92 -10.61
C ARG A 42 -2.14 -35.70 -10.15
N TRP A 43 -3.11 -35.89 -9.26
CA TRP A 43 -3.88 -34.80 -8.67
C TRP A 43 -2.96 -33.86 -7.88
N THR A 44 -2.05 -34.41 -7.05
CA THR A 44 -1.11 -33.61 -6.25
C THR A 44 -0.21 -32.76 -7.14
N VAL A 45 0.31 -33.29 -8.25
CA VAL A 45 1.13 -32.52 -9.19
C VAL A 45 0.36 -31.35 -9.79
N GLN A 46 -0.86 -31.57 -10.30
CA GLN A 46 -1.67 -30.52 -10.95
C GLN A 46 -2.10 -29.41 -9.99
N VAL A 47 -2.51 -29.79 -8.78
CA VAL A 47 -2.87 -28.83 -7.72
C VAL A 47 -1.64 -28.02 -7.31
N THR A 48 -0.50 -28.67 -7.14
CA THR A 48 0.76 -28.02 -6.77
C THR A 48 1.18 -26.99 -7.83
N ASP A 49 1.09 -27.32 -9.11
CA ASP A 49 1.44 -26.39 -10.19
C ASP A 49 0.49 -25.19 -10.27
N THR A 50 -0.82 -25.43 -10.08
CA THR A 50 -1.83 -24.36 -10.03
C THR A 50 -1.58 -23.40 -8.86
N ILE A 51 -1.26 -23.94 -7.67
CA ILE A 51 -0.94 -23.14 -6.49
C ILE A 51 0.38 -22.38 -6.68
N LYS A 52 1.40 -23.01 -7.26
CA LYS A 52 2.68 -22.34 -7.55
C LYS A 52 2.49 -21.16 -8.51
N LEU A 53 1.64 -21.31 -9.52
CA LEU A 53 1.32 -20.22 -10.44
C LEU A 53 0.62 -19.07 -9.72
N PHE A 54 -0.38 -19.37 -8.89
CA PHE A 54 -1.05 -18.37 -8.05
C PHE A 54 -0.08 -17.67 -7.12
N GLN A 55 0.79 -18.41 -6.43
CA GLN A 55 1.79 -17.86 -5.53
C GLN A 55 2.74 -16.92 -6.27
N ARG A 56 3.20 -17.26 -7.48
CA ARG A 56 4.08 -16.40 -8.27
C ARG A 56 3.41 -15.07 -8.62
N GLU A 57 2.17 -15.12 -9.10
CA GLU A 57 1.47 -13.90 -9.50
C GLU A 57 1.09 -13.05 -8.27
N LEU A 58 0.67 -13.70 -7.17
CA LEU A 58 0.39 -13.01 -5.91
C LEU A 58 1.64 -12.37 -5.30
N LEU A 59 2.80 -13.04 -5.34
CA LEU A 59 4.07 -12.47 -4.89
C LEU A 59 4.47 -11.24 -5.72
N LYS A 60 4.21 -11.28 -7.02
CA LYS A 60 4.42 -10.11 -7.90
C LYS A 60 3.51 -8.95 -7.48
N SER A 61 2.21 -9.20 -7.26
CA SER A 61 1.30 -8.17 -6.76
C SER A 61 1.71 -7.61 -5.39
N ILE A 62 2.19 -8.45 -4.46
CA ILE A 62 2.70 -7.99 -3.16
C ILE A 62 3.92 -7.09 -3.34
N LYS A 63 4.85 -7.48 -4.22
CA LYS A 63 6.03 -6.65 -4.53
C LYS A 63 5.63 -5.29 -5.11
N ASP A 64 4.56 -5.25 -5.89
CA ASP A 64 4.02 -4.03 -6.46
C ASP A 64 3.21 -3.19 -5.46
N GLY A 65 3.03 -3.68 -4.21
CA GLY A 65 2.43 -2.92 -3.10
C GLY A 65 1.08 -3.45 -2.62
N TYR A 66 0.66 -4.63 -3.05
CA TYR A 66 -0.57 -5.25 -2.54
C TYR A 66 -0.38 -5.73 -1.08
N GLU A 67 -1.02 -5.06 -0.13
CA GLU A 67 -0.93 -5.39 1.31
C GLU A 67 -1.91 -6.47 1.78
N GLY A 68 -2.64 -7.14 0.87
CA GLY A 68 -3.53 -8.24 1.27
C GLY A 68 -4.82 -7.76 1.92
N GLN A 69 -5.54 -6.83 1.29
CA GLN A 69 -6.80 -6.34 1.84
C GLN A 69 -7.84 -7.46 1.90
N GLN A 70 -8.18 -7.89 3.11
CA GLN A 70 -9.36 -8.70 3.35
C GLN A 70 -10.58 -7.80 3.23
N GLN A 71 -11.40 -8.04 2.21
CA GLN A 71 -12.71 -7.41 2.02
C GLN A 71 -13.74 -7.97 3.02
N ASN A 72 -13.36 -8.11 4.29
CA ASN A 72 -14.27 -8.51 5.36
C ASN A 72 -14.73 -7.23 6.08
N GLN A 73 -15.99 -6.88 5.85
CA GLN A 73 -16.79 -5.91 6.62
C GLN A 73 -16.30 -4.44 6.60
N GLY A 74 -16.67 -3.71 5.55
CA GLY A 74 -16.96 -2.26 5.59
C GLY A 74 -15.81 -1.28 5.82
N LYS A 75 -14.62 -1.72 6.25
CA LYS A 75 -13.41 -0.90 6.39
C LYS A 75 -12.17 -1.74 6.08
N GLY A 76 -11.95 -2.03 4.80
CA GLY A 76 -10.61 -2.39 4.35
C GLY A 76 -9.65 -1.28 4.75
N ARG A 77 -8.46 -1.62 5.25
CA ARG A 77 -7.41 -0.63 5.51
C ARG A 77 -6.91 -0.11 4.17
N GLU A 78 -7.60 0.88 3.59
CA GLU A 78 -7.14 1.63 2.43
C GLU A 78 -5.80 2.26 2.77
N GLN A 79 -4.75 1.85 2.07
CA GLN A 79 -3.40 2.38 2.23
C GLN A 79 -3.43 3.90 2.00
N TRP A 80 -4.23 4.34 1.02
CA TRP A 80 -4.51 5.75 0.73
C TRP A 80 -5.81 6.29 1.34
N SER A 81 -6.06 6.04 2.63
CA SER A 81 -7.09 6.78 3.38
C SER A 81 -6.74 8.27 3.53
N PHE A 82 -7.69 9.13 3.89
CA PHE A 82 -7.42 10.56 4.13
C PHE A 82 -6.31 10.76 5.19
N SER A 83 -6.41 10.06 6.31
CA SER A 83 -5.43 10.10 7.38
C SER A 83 -4.07 9.54 6.93
N GLY A 84 -4.06 8.45 6.15
CA GLY A 84 -2.83 7.89 5.57
C GLY A 84 -2.12 8.86 4.63
N ALA A 85 -2.87 9.50 3.72
CA ALA A 85 -2.33 10.50 2.81
C ALA A 85 -1.83 11.76 3.52
N PHE A 86 -2.51 12.19 4.59
CA PHE A 86 -2.08 13.32 5.42
C PHE A 86 -0.78 13.00 6.16
N LEU A 87 -0.72 11.85 6.85
CA LEU A 87 0.48 11.40 7.55
C LEU A 87 1.66 11.24 6.58
N PHE A 88 1.42 10.67 5.40
CA PHE A 88 2.42 10.59 4.34
C PHE A 88 2.96 11.99 3.99
N SER A 89 2.08 12.95 3.70
CA SER A 89 2.51 14.32 3.37
C SER A 89 3.33 14.98 4.48
N LEU A 90 2.91 14.80 5.74
CA LEU A 90 3.63 15.30 6.91
C LEU A 90 5.03 14.67 7.01
N THR A 91 5.15 13.36 6.82
CA THR A 91 6.43 12.65 6.90
C THR A 91 7.40 13.01 5.78
N VAL A 92 6.88 13.43 4.62
CA VAL A 92 7.69 13.91 3.49
C VAL A 92 8.29 15.29 3.80
N ILE A 93 7.47 16.26 4.24
CA ILE A 93 7.96 17.62 4.53
C ILE A 93 8.83 17.69 5.78
N SER A 94 8.57 16.83 6.76
CA SER A 94 9.38 16.71 7.98
C SER A 94 10.64 15.87 7.77
N THR A 95 10.83 15.29 6.58
CA THR A 95 11.96 14.41 6.22
C THR A 95 12.09 13.14 7.10
N ILE A 96 11.04 12.78 7.86
CA ILE A 96 11.02 11.56 8.70
C ILE A 96 11.02 10.31 7.81
N GLY A 97 10.14 10.30 6.79
CA GLY A 97 10.12 9.26 5.76
C GLY A 97 9.98 7.81 6.26
N TYR A 98 8.90 7.45 6.96
CA TYR A 98 8.67 6.07 7.45
C TYR A 98 8.68 4.98 6.36
N GLY A 99 8.42 5.32 5.10
CA GLY A 99 8.44 4.39 3.97
C GLY A 99 7.28 3.38 3.91
N ASN A 100 6.43 3.32 4.93
CA ASN A 100 5.29 2.38 4.99
C ASN A 100 4.24 2.63 3.89
N ILE A 101 4.03 3.90 3.52
CA ILE A 101 3.13 4.30 2.43
C ILE A 101 3.98 5.09 1.44
N SER A 102 3.99 4.68 0.18
CA SER A 102 4.74 5.35 -0.89
C SER A 102 3.97 5.32 -2.21
N PRO A 103 4.01 6.40 -3.00
CA PRO A 103 3.33 6.45 -4.29
C PRO A 103 3.99 5.46 -5.24
N ARG A 104 3.18 4.63 -5.89
CA ARG A 104 3.64 3.62 -6.85
C ARG A 104 3.60 4.18 -8.27
N THR A 105 2.66 5.08 -8.56
CA THR A 105 2.54 5.68 -9.90
C THR A 105 3.68 6.66 -10.16
N ASP A 106 4.12 6.74 -11.42
CA ASP A 106 5.18 7.67 -11.83
C ASP A 106 4.78 9.14 -11.63
N ARG A 107 3.47 9.42 -11.81
CA ARG A 107 2.90 10.74 -11.50
C ARG A 107 2.94 11.05 -10.01
N GLY A 108 2.60 10.09 -9.15
CA GLY A 108 2.67 10.24 -7.70
C GLY A 108 4.09 10.52 -7.23
N LYS A 109 5.09 9.79 -7.76
CA LYS A 109 6.51 10.02 -7.46
C LYS A 109 6.97 11.42 -7.87
N LEU A 110 6.66 11.86 -9.10
CA LEU A 110 7.01 13.20 -9.57
C LEU A 110 6.41 14.29 -8.68
N LEU A 111 5.15 14.14 -8.30
CA LEU A 111 4.48 15.08 -7.41
C LEU A 111 5.08 15.08 -6.01
N THR A 112 5.50 13.93 -5.48
CA THR A 112 6.22 13.87 -4.21
C THR A 112 7.55 14.61 -4.27
N ILE A 113 8.29 14.52 -5.38
CA ILE A 113 9.55 15.27 -5.57
C ILE A 113 9.28 16.78 -5.55
N LEU A 114 8.32 17.25 -6.35
CA LEU A 114 7.95 18.67 -6.40
C LEU A 114 7.46 19.17 -5.03
N TYR A 115 6.65 18.36 -4.35
CA TYR A 115 6.15 18.66 -3.02
C TYR A 115 7.27 18.73 -1.98
N ALA A 116 8.28 17.86 -2.04
CA ALA A 116 9.43 17.90 -1.15
C ALA A 116 10.31 19.14 -1.36
N ILE A 117 10.56 19.54 -2.61
CA ILE A 117 11.39 20.72 -2.93
C ILE A 117 10.83 22.01 -2.30
N ILE A 118 9.50 22.17 -2.31
CA ILE A 118 8.85 23.36 -1.76
C ILE A 118 8.52 23.17 -0.27
N GLY A 119 8.10 21.98 0.12
CA GLY A 119 7.62 21.68 1.46
C GLY A 119 8.72 21.65 2.51
N ILE A 120 9.92 21.15 2.19
CA ILE A 120 11.04 21.06 3.15
C ILE A 120 11.51 22.46 3.58
N PRO A 121 11.82 23.42 2.67
CA PRO A 121 12.20 24.77 3.08
C PRO A 121 11.13 25.49 3.92
N LEU A 122 9.86 25.35 3.53
CA LEU A 122 8.74 25.95 4.26
C LEU A 122 8.59 25.34 5.67
N MET A 123 8.74 24.02 5.80
CA MET A 123 8.69 23.33 7.09
C MET A 123 9.85 23.76 8.01
N LEU A 124 11.05 23.95 7.46
CA LEU A 124 12.20 24.45 8.23
C LEU A 124 11.96 25.87 8.74
N LEU A 125 11.46 26.78 7.90
CA LEU A 125 11.12 28.15 8.31
C LEU A 125 10.04 28.16 9.40
N TYR A 126 9.01 27.33 9.23
CA TYR A 126 7.95 27.17 10.23
C TYR A 126 8.50 26.65 11.56
N LEU A 127 9.40 25.67 11.53
CA LEU A 127 10.02 25.10 12.72
C LEU A 127 10.88 26.14 13.45
N THR A 128 11.61 27.00 12.74
CA THR A 128 12.35 28.12 13.35
C THR A 128 11.42 29.07 14.09
N ASN A 129 10.32 29.50 13.47
CA ASN A 129 9.36 30.40 14.10
C ASN A 129 8.71 29.78 15.35
N ILE A 130 8.35 28.49 15.29
CA ILE A 130 7.84 27.76 16.45
C ILE A 130 8.90 27.68 17.56
N GLY A 131 10.16 27.39 17.20
CA GLY A 131 11.27 27.33 18.13
C GLY A 131 11.44 28.65 18.90
N ASP A 132 11.36 29.79 18.20
CA ASP A 132 11.46 31.12 18.81
C ASP A 132 10.28 31.42 19.76
N ILE A 133 9.06 31.05 19.37
CA ILE A 133 7.87 31.24 20.22
C ILE A 133 7.96 30.37 21.48
N LEU A 134 8.36 29.10 21.33
CA LEU A 134 8.56 28.19 22.45
C LEU A 134 9.66 28.70 23.38
N ALA A 135 10.80 29.14 22.85
CA ALA A 135 11.88 29.70 23.65
C ALA A 135 11.44 30.95 24.43
N LYS A 136 10.67 31.84 23.81
CA LYS A 136 10.07 33.00 24.48
C LYS A 136 9.08 32.59 25.57
N SER A 137 8.23 31.59 25.29
CA SER A 137 7.28 31.06 26.26
C SER A 137 7.98 30.43 27.46
N PHE A 138 9.02 29.62 27.24
CA PHE A 138 9.83 29.06 28.33
C PHE A 138 10.51 30.15 29.15
N ARG A 139 11.10 31.17 28.51
CA ARG A 139 11.72 32.28 29.23
C ARG A 139 10.72 33.12 30.03
N TYR A 140 9.47 33.21 29.57
CA TYR A 140 8.39 33.88 30.31
C TYR A 140 7.86 33.05 31.48
N VAL A 141 7.85 31.72 31.36
CA VAL A 141 7.35 30.82 32.40
C VAL A 141 8.40 30.56 33.50
N TYR A 142 9.68 30.53 33.14
CA TYR A 142 10.79 30.19 34.05
C TYR A 142 11.71 31.38 34.40
N GLY A 143 11.52 32.55 33.79
CA GLY A 143 12.25 33.78 34.10
C GLY A 143 11.34 34.76 34.81
#